data_AF-A0A231R643-F1
#
_entry.id   AF-A0A231R643-F1
#
_cell.length_a   1.000
_cell.length_b   1.000
_cell.length_c   1.000
_cell.angle_alpha   90.00
_cell.angle_beta   90.00
_cell.angle_gamma   90.00
#
_symmetry.space_group_name_H-M   'P 1'
#
loop_
_entity.id
_entity.type
_entity.pdbx_description
1 polymer ?
#
loop_
_entity_poly.entity_id
_entity_poly.type
_entity_poly.pdbx_seq_one_letter_code
_entity_poly.pdbx_strand_id
1 'polypeptide(L)'
;MRIARSLGIVQGQTGGAFNGTSAITRQDLMVVTARALQLVGKLEKNGKRADLTRFADSGDISGYAADSIGLLTAAGLVYGDGARINPIGRATRAEAAVLMYRIYQIPD
;
A
#
# COMPACT_ATOMS: atom_id res chain seq x y z
N MET A 1 6.88 18.00 -2.44
CA MET A 1 5.83 17.83 -1.40
C MET A 1 4.47 18.50 -1.73
N ARG A 2 4.25 19.11 -2.92
CA ARG A 2 2.93 19.60 -3.37
C ARG A 2 2.12 18.56 -4.16
N ILE A 3 2.80 17.71 -4.92
CA ILE A 3 2.20 16.77 -5.88
C ILE A 3 1.37 15.66 -5.20
N ALA A 4 1.85 15.10 -4.08
CA ALA A 4 1.14 14.04 -3.35
C ALA A 4 -0.20 14.51 -2.73
N ARG A 5 -0.31 15.80 -2.40
CA ARG A 5 -1.53 16.42 -1.86
C ARG A 5 -2.52 16.77 -2.97
N SER A 6 -2.02 17.19 -4.14
CA SER A 6 -2.87 17.51 -5.30
C SER A 6 -3.44 16.27 -6.00
N LEU A 7 -2.83 15.08 -5.80
CA LEU A 7 -3.27 13.82 -6.42
C LEU A 7 -4.25 13.00 -5.55
N GLY A 8 -4.63 13.47 -4.35
CA GLY A 8 -5.57 12.74 -3.48
C GLY A 8 -5.03 11.42 -2.90
N ILE A 9 -3.74 11.13 -3.09
CA ILE A 9 -3.05 9.92 -2.63
C ILE A 9 -3.01 9.83 -1.10
N VAL A 10 -3.03 10.99 -0.43
CA VAL A 10 -2.99 11.12 1.03
C VAL A 10 -4.22 11.88 1.50
N GLN A 11 -5.22 11.15 2.03
CA GLN A 11 -6.20 11.76 2.91
C GLN A 11 -5.58 11.78 4.31
N GLY A 12 -5.12 12.95 4.74
CA GLY A 12 -4.70 13.14 6.12
C GLY A 12 -5.89 12.88 7.03
N GLN A 13 -5.71 12.06 8.07
CA GLN A 13 -6.62 12.05 9.20
C GLN A 13 -6.75 13.49 9.71
N THR A 14 -7.99 13.83 10.05
CA THR A 14 -8.44 15.09 10.65
C THR A 14 -7.39 15.70 11.57
N GLY A 15 -6.85 16.86 11.18
CA GLY A 15 -6.20 17.80 12.11
C GLY A 15 -4.68 17.79 12.24
N GLY A 16 -3.91 17.05 11.44
CA GLY A 16 -2.45 17.06 11.62
C GLY A 16 -1.69 16.77 10.34
N ALA A 17 -0.65 17.55 10.08
CA ALA A 17 0.25 17.37 8.95
C ALA A 17 0.67 15.91 8.76
N PHE A 18 0.83 15.49 7.49
CA PHE A 18 1.53 14.25 7.15
C PHE A 18 2.94 14.33 7.73
N ASN A 19 3.12 13.72 8.89
CA ASN A 19 4.36 13.78 9.63
C ASN A 19 5.26 12.71 9.03
N GLY A 20 6.16 13.10 8.11
CA GLY A 20 7.10 12.21 7.41
C GLY A 20 8.13 11.50 8.32
N THR A 21 7.87 11.49 9.62
CA THR A 21 8.66 10.93 10.72
C THR A 21 7.93 9.81 11.47
N SER A 22 6.60 9.69 11.35
CA SER A 22 5.84 8.61 11.99
C SER A 22 6.00 7.31 11.19
N ALA A 23 6.38 6.23 11.86
CA ALA A 23 6.40 4.90 11.26
C ALA A 23 4.98 4.51 10.85
N ILE A 24 4.75 4.32 9.55
CA ILE A 24 3.50 3.75 9.04
C ILE A 24 3.59 2.22 9.08
N THR A 25 2.44 1.55 9.17
CA THR A 25 2.40 0.09 9.09
C THR A 25 2.60 -0.35 7.63
N ARG A 26 3.00 -1.62 7.45
CA ARG A 26 3.16 -2.23 6.13
C ARG A 26 1.83 -2.22 5.36
N GLN A 27 0.70 -2.42 6.03
CA GLN A 27 -0.62 -2.32 5.41
C GLN A 27 -0.97 -0.88 4.98
N ASP A 28 -0.56 0.15 5.72
CA ASP A 28 -0.76 1.54 5.32
C ASP A 28 0.00 1.87 4.04
N LEU A 29 1.25 1.39 3.95
CA LEU A 29 2.06 1.54 2.74
C LEU A 29 1.37 0.86 1.54
N MET A 30 0.84 -0.35 1.73
CA MET A 30 0.09 -1.08 0.69
C MET A 30 -1.16 -0.31 0.23
N VAL A 31 -1.91 0.30 1.15
CA VAL A 31 -3.08 1.12 0.79
C VAL A 31 -2.68 2.32 -0.06
N VAL A 32 -1.66 3.07 0.37
CA VAL A 32 -1.15 4.22 -0.39
C VAL A 32 -0.65 3.79 -1.77
N THR A 33 0.02 2.64 -1.85
CA THR A 33 0.50 2.05 -3.11
C THR A 33 -0.65 1.75 -4.06
N ALA A 34 -1.65 1.01 -3.59
CA ALA A 34 -2.78 0.61 -4.41
C ALA A 34 -3.51 1.83 -4.98
N ARG A 35 -3.73 2.86 -4.14
CA ARG A 35 -4.33 4.13 -4.58
C ARG A 35 -3.49 4.85 -5.62
N ALA A 36 -2.17 4.94 -5.42
CA ALA A 36 -1.28 5.59 -6.38
C ALA A 36 -1.30 4.88 -7.75
N LEU A 37 -1.24 3.54 -7.75
CA LEU A 37 -1.28 2.75 -8.98
C LEU A 37 -2.64 2.81 -9.69
N GLN A 38 -3.74 2.87 -8.93
CA GLN A 38 -5.08 3.07 -9.48
C GLN A 38 -5.22 4.43 -10.18
N LEU A 39 -4.65 5.48 -9.59
CA LEU A 39 -4.70 6.84 -10.18
C LEU A 39 -3.96 6.94 -11.52
N VAL A 40 -2.91 6.16 -11.71
CA VAL A 40 -2.13 6.13 -12.96
C VAL A 40 -2.57 5.00 -13.90
N GLY A 41 -3.67 4.31 -13.60
CA GLY A 41 -4.22 3.24 -14.45
C GLY A 41 -3.36 1.98 -14.53
N LYS A 42 -2.41 1.79 -13.61
CA LYS A 42 -1.51 0.62 -13.56
C LYS A 42 -1.99 -0.46 -12.58
N LEU A 43 -3.08 -0.20 -11.86
CA LEU A 43 -3.79 -1.19 -11.04
C LEU A 43 -5.29 -0.99 -11.19
N GLU A 44 -6.00 -1.99 -11.71
CA GLU A 44 -7.44 -1.96 -11.87
C GLU A 44 -8.15 -1.98 -10.51
N LYS A 45 -9.01 -0.98 -10.25
CA LYS A 45 -9.79 -0.92 -9.00
C LYS A 45 -10.74 -2.12 -8.83
N ASN A 46 -11.24 -2.63 -9.96
CA ASN A 46 -12.11 -3.80 -10.03
C ASN A 46 -11.32 -5.08 -10.38
N GLY A 47 -9.99 -5.06 -10.28
CA GLY A 47 -9.14 -6.20 -10.57
C GLY A 47 -9.36 -7.41 -9.64
N LYS A 48 -8.74 -8.54 -9.99
CA LYS A 48 -8.77 -9.74 -9.16
C LYS A 48 -8.14 -9.44 -7.78
N ARG A 49 -8.72 -9.96 -6.70
CA ARG A 49 -8.11 -9.98 -5.37
C ARG A 49 -7.55 -11.36 -5.07
N ALA A 50 -6.39 -11.41 -4.43
CA ALA A 50 -5.87 -12.64 -3.87
C ALA A 50 -6.69 -13.01 -2.63
N ASP A 51 -6.84 -14.31 -2.39
CA ASP A 51 -7.34 -14.80 -1.11
C ASP A 51 -6.29 -14.51 -0.03
N LEU A 52 -6.67 -13.67 0.93
CA LEU A 52 -5.80 -13.26 2.03
C LEU A 52 -5.82 -14.24 3.19
N THR A 53 -6.81 -15.15 3.26
CA THR A 53 -6.91 -16.15 4.34
C THR A 53 -5.78 -17.17 4.30
N ARG A 54 -5.05 -17.25 3.17
CA ARG A 54 -3.82 -18.04 3.03
C ARG A 54 -2.67 -17.57 3.92
N PHE A 55 -2.73 -16.34 4.44
CA PHE A 55 -1.72 -15.81 5.34
C PHE A 55 -2.12 -16.08 6.79
N ALA A 56 -1.19 -16.59 7.59
CA ALA A 56 -1.43 -16.96 8.99
C ALA A 56 -1.80 -15.75 9.88
N ASP A 57 -1.42 -14.54 9.47
CA ASP A 57 -1.70 -13.26 10.12
C ASP A 57 -2.79 -12.46 9.41
N SER A 58 -3.65 -13.12 8.62
CA SER A 58 -4.75 -12.44 7.91
C SER A 58 -5.73 -11.75 8.86
N GLY A 59 -5.85 -12.23 10.11
CA GLY A 59 -6.67 -11.62 11.16
C GLY A 59 -6.15 -10.25 11.63
N ASP A 60 -4.86 -9.97 11.42
CA ASP A 60 -4.25 -8.69 11.78
C ASP A 60 -4.43 -7.62 10.68
N ILE A 61 -5.00 -8.00 9.53
CA ILE A 61 -5.29 -7.09 8.43
C ILE A 61 -6.48 -6.22 8.80
N SER A 62 -6.27 -4.90 8.84
CA SER A 62 -7.36 -3.97 9.03
C SER A 62 -8.31 -3.96 7.82
N GLY A 63 -9.62 -3.83 8.08
CA GLY A 63 -10.64 -3.91 7.02
C GLY A 63 -10.45 -2.89 5.88
N TYR A 64 -9.92 -1.70 6.18
CA TYR A 64 -9.61 -0.69 5.16
C TYR A 64 -8.46 -1.09 4.23
N ALA A 65 -7.60 -2.02 4.66
CA ALA A 65 -6.41 -2.44 3.93
C ALA A 65 -6.63 -3.72 3.11
N ALA A 66 -7.58 -4.58 3.50
CA ALA A 66 -7.84 -5.86 2.86
C ALA A 66 -7.97 -5.77 1.33
N ASP A 67 -8.73 -4.81 0.82
CA ASP A 67 -8.90 -4.64 -0.63
C ASP A 67 -7.59 -4.31 -1.34
N SER A 68 -6.82 -3.38 -0.78
CA SER A 68 -5.53 -2.94 -1.33
C SER A 68 -4.49 -4.07 -1.31
N ILE A 69 -4.42 -4.82 -0.20
CA ILE A 69 -3.51 -5.97 -0.07
C ILE A 69 -3.92 -7.06 -1.06
N GLY A 70 -5.22 -7.35 -1.18
CA GLY A 70 -5.74 -8.33 -2.12
C GLY A 70 -5.39 -8.02 -3.57
N LEU A 71 -5.60 -6.76 -4.00
CA LEU A 71 -5.27 -6.30 -5.35
C LEU A 71 -3.76 -6.37 -5.62
N LEU A 72 -2.93 -5.84 -4.72
CA LEU A 72 -1.48 -5.84 -4.88
C LEU A 72 -0.88 -7.25 -4.88
N THR A 73 -1.43 -8.14 -4.06
CA THR A 73 -1.01 -9.54 -4.00
C THR A 73 -1.39 -10.29 -5.27
N ALA A 74 -2.61 -10.07 -5.80
CA ALA A 74 -3.03 -10.68 -7.06
C ALA A 74 -2.24 -10.16 -8.27
N ALA A 75 -1.87 -8.87 -8.24
CA ALA A 75 -1.03 -8.25 -9.25
C ALA A 75 0.46 -8.66 -9.16
N GLY A 76 0.85 -9.45 -8.15
CA GLY A 76 2.26 -9.83 -7.93
C GLY A 76 3.16 -8.66 -7.52
N LEU A 77 2.58 -7.57 -7.02
CA LEU A 77 3.32 -6.38 -6.59
C LEU A 77 3.76 -6.49 -5.12
N VAL A 78 3.05 -7.30 -4.35
CA VAL A 78 3.30 -7.57 -2.94
C VAL A 78 3.34 -9.06 -2.70
N TYR A 79 4.33 -9.48 -1.92
CA TYR A 79 4.50 -10.86 -1.46
C TYR A 79 4.62 -10.88 0.07
N GLY A 80 4.11 -11.95 0.66
CA GLY A 80 4.42 -12.33 2.04
C GLY A 80 5.78 -13.02 2.15
N ASP A 81 6.15 -13.43 3.35
CA ASP A 81 7.36 -14.20 3.64
C ASP A 81 7.19 -15.73 3.46
N GLY A 82 6.12 -16.12 2.77
CA GLY A 82 5.68 -17.51 2.61
C GLY A 82 4.44 -17.81 3.44
N ALA A 83 4.47 -17.54 4.74
CA ALA A 83 3.36 -17.83 5.65
C ALA A 83 2.59 -16.59 6.10
N ARG A 84 3.22 -15.41 6.11
CA ARG A 84 2.66 -14.17 6.67
C ARG A 84 2.77 -13.01 5.69
N ILE A 85 1.87 -12.04 5.83
CA ILE A 85 1.90 -10.78 5.07
C ILE A 85 2.45 -9.60 5.88
N ASN A 86 2.52 -9.78 7.20
CA ASN A 86 3.02 -8.86 8.22
C ASN A 86 2.36 -7.47 8.17
N PRO A 87 1.02 -7.37 8.24
CA PRO A 87 0.31 -6.12 7.97
C PRO A 87 0.65 -5.01 8.98
N ILE A 88 0.84 -5.37 10.25
CA ILE A 88 1.20 -4.47 11.35
C ILE A 88 2.71 -4.16 11.43
N GLY A 89 3.53 -4.85 10.64
CA GLY A 89 4.97 -4.65 10.59
C GLY A 89 5.30 -3.18 10.28
N ARG A 90 6.38 -2.67 10.87
CA ARG A 90 6.81 -1.29 10.64
C ARG A 90 7.40 -1.19 9.24
N ALA A 91 6.79 -0.36 8.39
CA ALA A 91 7.40 -0.03 7.11
C ALA A 91 8.55 0.95 7.35
N THR A 92 9.74 0.60 6.89
CA THR A 92 10.92 1.47 6.99
C THR A 92 10.90 2.54 5.89
N ARG A 93 11.66 3.63 6.10
CA ARG A 93 11.87 4.65 5.06
C ARG A 93 12.43 4.07 3.76
N ALA A 94 13.21 2.98 3.86
CA ALA A 94 13.73 2.26 2.70
C ALA A 94 12.62 1.58 1.90
N GLU A 95 11.63 0.95 2.55
CA GLU A 95 10.48 0.36 1.85
C GLU A 95 9.59 1.43 1.20
N ALA A 96 9.40 2.58 1.86
CA ALA A 96 8.70 3.71 1.25
C ALA A 96 9.47 4.30 0.06
N ALA A 97 10.80 4.40 0.13
CA ALA A 97 11.64 4.87 -0.96
C ALA A 97 11.65 3.91 -2.15
N VAL A 98 11.73 2.60 -1.90
CA VAL A 98 11.62 1.56 -2.93
C VAL A 98 10.26 1.65 -3.62
N LEU A 99 9.19 1.90 -2.87
CA LEU A 99 7.85 2.07 -3.43
C LEU A 99 7.75 3.31 -4.33
N MET A 100 8.22 4.46 -3.84
CA MET A 100 8.26 5.70 -4.62
C MET A 100 9.11 5.55 -5.88
N TYR A 101 10.23 4.86 -5.78
CA TYR A 101 11.12 4.58 -6.90
C TYR A 101 10.46 3.67 -7.94
N ARG A 102 9.70 2.65 -7.51
CA ARG A 102 8.92 1.81 -8.44
C ARG A 102 7.83 2.60 -9.15
N ILE A 103 7.13 3.50 -8.46
CA ILE A 103 6.13 4.38 -9.08
C ILE A 103 6.80 5.31 -10.11
N TYR A 104 7.96 5.89 -9.77
CA TYR A 104 8.71 6.78 -10.66
C TYR A 104 9.26 6.09 -11.91
N GLN A 105 9.56 4.79 -11.84
CA GLN A 105 10.17 4.04 -12.94
C GLN A 105 9.16 3.32 -13.84
N ILE A 106 7.85 3.46 -13.61
CA ILE A 106 6.87 2.88 -14.55
C ILE A 106 6.94 3.70 -15.86
N PRO A 107 7.34 3.09 -17.00
CA PRO A 107 7.27 3.76 -18.29
C PRO A 107 5.79 4.00 -18.65
N ASP A 108 5.55 5.08 -19.40
CA ASP A 108 4.24 5.47 -19.93
C ASP A 108 3.52 4.27 -20.57
#